data_AF-F0WWQ0-F1
#
_entry.id   AF-F0WWQ0-F1
#
_cell.length_a   1.000
_cell.length_b   1.000
_cell.length_c   1.000
_cell.angle_alpha   90.00
_cell.angle_beta   90.00
_cell.angle_gamma   90.00
#
_symmetry.space_group_name_H-M   'P 1'
#
loop_
_entity.id
_entity.type
_entity.pdbx_description
1 polymer ?
#
loop_
_entity_poly.entity_id
_entity_poly.type
_entity_poly.pdbx_seq_one_letter_code
_entity_poly.pdbx_strand_id
1 'polypeptide(L)'
;MSRLDAQMRSDNREILLLLDSVSSHHFPATLTQVEIQNIPPNTTTHLQTLDAGIVRNFKSMISKKKALYYADRLDEIIIRFGEDGKETLERELKTIGNVDVLVAMWWAQEAWASDEELYELIDGVCV
;
A
#
# COMPACT_ATOMS: atom_id res chain seq x y z
N MET A 1 -9.78 15.56 15.54
CA MET A 1 -11.06 14.93 15.96
C MET A 1 -12.14 15.93 16.36
N SER A 2 -11.84 17.00 17.10
CA SER A 2 -12.84 18.02 17.48
C SER A 2 -13.64 18.64 16.31
N ARG A 3 -13.01 18.89 15.16
CA ARG A 3 -13.69 19.42 13.96
C ARG A 3 -14.74 18.45 13.40
N LEU A 4 -14.41 17.15 13.33
CA LEU A 4 -15.33 16.12 12.84
C LEU A 4 -16.52 15.99 13.79
N ASP A 5 -16.27 15.95 15.09
CA ASP A 5 -17.33 15.88 16.10
C ASP A 5 -18.24 17.12 16.08
N ALA A 6 -17.69 18.33 15.88
CA ALA A 6 -18.48 19.54 15.68
C ALA A 6 -19.36 19.48 14.42
N GLN A 7 -18.85 18.94 13.32
CA GLN A 7 -19.61 18.76 12.09
C GLN A 7 -20.73 17.74 12.27
N MET A 8 -20.44 16.58 12.85
CA MET A 8 -21.46 15.56 13.13
C MET A 8 -22.55 16.09 14.07
N ARG A 9 -22.18 16.95 15.02
CA ARG A 9 -23.13 17.68 15.86
C ARG A 9 -24.01 18.67 15.07
N SER A 10 -23.46 19.46 14.14
CA SER A 10 -24.29 20.36 13.32
C SER A 10 -25.24 19.59 12.43
N ASP A 11 -24.80 18.42 11.98
CA ASP A 11 -25.57 17.56 11.07
C ASP A 11 -26.56 16.66 11.83
N ASN A 12 -26.59 16.72 13.16
CA ASN A 12 -27.37 15.86 14.04
C ASN A 12 -27.17 14.36 13.73
N ARG A 13 -25.91 13.95 13.54
CA ARG A 13 -25.49 12.58 13.24
C ARG A 13 -24.58 12.06 14.34
N GLU A 14 -24.79 10.82 14.72
CA GLU A 14 -23.86 10.06 15.56
C GLU A 14 -23.13 9.05 14.67
N ILE A 15 -21.81 8.97 14.81
CA ILE A 15 -20.99 8.08 14.01
C ILE A 15 -20.04 7.26 14.89
N LEU A 16 -19.77 6.03 14.43
CA LEU A 16 -18.72 5.18 14.96
C LEU A 16 -17.50 5.27 14.04
N LEU A 17 -16.35 5.65 14.62
CA LEU A 17 -15.07 5.71 13.93
C LEU A 17 -14.21 4.51 14.35
N LEU A 18 -13.96 3.62 13.39
CA LEU A 18 -13.09 2.45 13.57
C LEU A 18 -11.63 2.82 13.26
N LEU A 19 -10.74 2.67 14.25
CA LEU A 19 -9.32 2.99 14.13
C LEU A 19 -8.44 1.77 14.37
N ASP A 20 -7.24 1.78 13.80
CA ASP A 20 -6.22 0.79 14.09
C ASP A 20 -5.63 0.99 15.49
N SER A 21 -5.12 -0.09 16.08
CA SER A 21 -4.64 -0.12 17.47
C SER A 21 -3.26 0.51 17.67
N VAL A 22 -2.96 1.62 16.98
CA VAL A 22 -1.65 2.28 17.02
C VAL A 22 -1.58 3.27 18.19
N SER A 23 -0.48 3.20 18.95
CA SER A 23 -0.31 3.97 20.19
C SER A 23 -0.13 5.49 20.00
N SER A 24 0.11 5.96 18.77
CA SER A 24 0.27 7.39 18.45
C SER A 24 -1.06 8.15 18.40
N HIS A 25 -2.18 7.43 18.46
CA HIS A 25 -3.51 8.01 18.42
C HIS A 25 -3.86 8.69 19.74
N HIS A 26 -3.81 10.03 19.75
CA HIS A 26 -4.20 10.85 20.90
C HIS A 26 -5.52 11.55 20.60
N PHE A 27 -6.55 11.28 21.40
CA PHE A 27 -7.87 11.88 21.24
C PHE A 27 -8.22 12.79 22.41
N PRO A 28 -9.03 13.84 22.18
CA PRO A 28 -9.62 14.62 23.28
C PRO A 28 -10.38 13.68 24.21
N ALA A 29 -10.34 13.96 25.52
CA ALA A 29 -10.96 13.10 26.52
C ALA A 29 -12.48 12.94 26.35
N THR A 30 -13.14 13.85 25.63
CA THR A 30 -14.58 13.80 25.39
C THR A 30 -14.95 14.21 23.96
N LEU A 31 -15.52 13.27 23.21
CA LEU A 31 -16.27 13.48 21.97
C LEU A 31 -17.75 13.21 22.30
N THR A 32 -18.68 13.91 21.65
CA THR A 32 -20.12 13.71 21.95
C THR A 32 -20.86 12.94 20.88
N GLN A 33 -20.49 13.14 19.60
CA GLN A 33 -21.17 12.54 18.45
C GLN A 33 -20.29 11.57 17.64
N VAL A 34 -19.04 11.41 18.07
CA VAL A 34 -18.11 10.45 17.46
C VAL A 34 -17.67 9.47 18.54
N GLU A 35 -18.13 8.23 18.44
CA GLU A 35 -17.59 7.14 19.22
C GLU A 35 -16.34 6.60 18.50
N ILE A 36 -15.27 6.34 19.24
CA ILE A 36 -14.05 5.75 18.68
C ILE A 36 -13.95 4.31 19.20
N GLN A 37 -13.85 3.35 18.29
CA GLN A 37 -13.51 1.98 18.61
C GLN A 37 -12.25 1.54 17.89
N ASN A 38 -11.31 0.96 18.64
CA ASN A 38 -10.13 0.34 18.06
C ASN A 38 -10.50 -1.05 17.57
N ILE A 39 -10.13 -1.37 16.33
CA ILE A 39 -10.26 -2.73 15.81
C ILE A 39 -9.28 -3.67 16.53
N PRO A 40 -9.59 -4.98 16.63
CA PRO A 40 -8.69 -5.93 17.25
C PRO A 40 -7.32 -5.98 16.56
N PRO A 41 -6.23 -6.27 17.28
CA PRO A 41 -4.92 -6.44 16.67
C PRO A 41 -4.96 -7.47 15.51
N ASN A 42 -4.16 -7.25 14.48
CA ASN A 42 -4.05 -8.10 13.28
C ASN A 42 -5.31 -8.19 12.39
N THR A 43 -6.34 -7.37 12.63
CA THR A 43 -7.54 -7.35 11.78
C THR A 43 -7.55 -6.23 10.74
N THR A 44 -6.58 -5.30 10.82
CA THR A 44 -6.43 -4.12 9.96
C THR A 44 -6.58 -4.44 8.48
N THR A 45 -5.86 -5.45 7.99
CA THR A 45 -5.85 -5.85 6.57
C THR A 45 -7.19 -6.40 6.06
N HIS A 46 -8.11 -6.75 6.96
CA HIS A 46 -9.40 -7.34 6.62
C HIS A 46 -10.55 -6.36 6.89
N LEU A 47 -10.43 -5.55 7.95
CA LEU A 47 -11.49 -4.63 8.40
C LEU A 47 -11.31 -3.20 7.92
N GLN A 48 -10.08 -2.74 7.64
CA GLN A 48 -9.86 -1.40 7.10
C GLN A 48 -9.93 -1.42 5.58
N THR A 49 -10.94 -0.77 5.02
CA THR A 49 -11.17 -0.67 3.58
C THR A 49 -9.96 -0.13 2.83
N LEU A 50 -9.21 0.80 3.43
CA LEU A 50 -7.98 1.34 2.85
C LEU A 50 -6.91 0.25 2.68
N ASP A 51 -6.70 -0.58 3.70
CA ASP A 51 -5.73 -1.67 3.64
C ASP A 51 -6.16 -2.81 2.73
N ALA A 52 -7.45 -3.19 2.81
CA ALA A 52 -8.02 -4.27 2.02
C ALA A 52 -8.17 -3.91 0.53
N GLY A 53 -8.34 -2.61 0.22
CA GLY A 53 -8.46 -2.06 -1.12
C GLY A 53 -7.14 -1.50 -1.64
N ILE A 54 -6.98 -0.18 -1.50
CA ILE A 54 -5.90 0.61 -2.14
C ILE A 54 -4.52 0.06 -1.77
N VAL A 55 -4.20 -0.09 -0.49
CA VAL A 55 -2.85 -0.53 -0.06
C VAL A 55 -2.53 -1.94 -0.58
N ARG A 56 -3.53 -2.83 -0.60
CA ARG A 56 -3.35 -4.18 -1.16
C ARG A 56 -3.08 -4.12 -2.65
N ASN A 57 -3.82 -3.32 -3.41
CA ASN A 57 -3.62 -3.20 -4.85
C ASN A 57 -2.26 -2.57 -5.17
N PHE A 58 -1.93 -1.47 -4.52
CA PHE A 58 -0.63 -0.81 -4.58
C PHE A 58 0.53 -1.82 -4.39
N LYS A 59 0.51 -2.60 -3.30
CA LYS A 59 1.52 -3.64 -3.02
C LYS A 59 1.57 -4.72 -4.10
N SER A 60 0.43 -5.11 -4.65
CA SER A 60 0.35 -6.09 -5.74
C SER A 60 1.02 -5.56 -7.01
N MET A 61 0.77 -4.31 -7.37
CA MET A 61 1.36 -3.68 -8.55
C MET A 61 2.88 -3.55 -8.44
N ILE A 62 3.40 -3.10 -7.30
CA ILE A 62 4.84 -3.08 -7.03
C ILE A 62 5.43 -4.48 -7.18
N SER A 63 4.75 -5.49 -6.64
CA SER A 63 5.21 -6.89 -6.73
C SER A 63 5.27 -7.39 -8.17
N LYS A 64 4.29 -7.02 -9.01
CA LYS A 64 4.30 -7.34 -10.45
C LYS A 64 5.48 -6.68 -11.17
N LYS A 65 5.71 -5.37 -10.95
CA LYS A 65 6.84 -4.65 -11.55
C LYS A 65 8.19 -5.23 -11.14
N LYS A 66 8.32 -5.56 -9.86
CA LYS A 66 9.51 -6.23 -9.30
C LYS A 66 9.76 -7.59 -9.95
N ALA A 67 8.72 -8.39 -10.17
CA ALA A 67 8.84 -9.69 -10.82
C ALA A 67 9.32 -9.57 -12.28
N LEU A 68 8.75 -8.64 -13.05
CA LEU A 68 9.17 -8.37 -14.43
C LEU A 68 10.63 -7.89 -14.48
N TYR A 69 10.98 -6.93 -13.63
CA TYR A 69 12.35 -6.42 -13.53
C TYR A 69 13.37 -7.52 -13.21
N TYR A 70 13.03 -8.46 -12.33
CA TYR A 70 13.91 -9.59 -12.05
C TYR A 70 13.99 -10.59 -13.20
N ALA A 71 12.89 -10.83 -13.92
CA ALA A 71 12.90 -11.69 -15.10
C ALA A 71 13.82 -11.12 -16.19
N ASP A 72 13.67 -9.84 -16.55
CA ASP A 72 14.50 -9.17 -17.55
C ASP A 72 15.98 -9.23 -17.17
N ARG A 73 16.28 -9.00 -15.89
CA ARG A 73 17.65 -9.02 -15.39
C ARG A 73 18.24 -10.42 -15.30
N LEU A 74 17.42 -11.45 -15.03
CA LEU A 74 17.85 -12.85 -15.13
C LEU A 74 18.22 -13.19 -16.57
N ASP A 75 17.40 -12.78 -17.54
CA ASP A 75 17.66 -13.04 -18.95
C ASP A 75 18.97 -12.39 -19.41
N GLU A 76 19.24 -11.15 -18.99
CA GLU A 76 20.52 -10.48 -19.26
C GLU A 76 21.73 -11.23 -18.67
N ILE A 77 21.60 -11.70 -17.42
CA ILE A 77 22.65 -12.47 -16.75
C ILE A 77 22.89 -13.76 -17.53
N ILE A 78 21.83 -14.50 -17.88
CA ILE A 78 21.94 -15.76 -18.63
C ILE A 78 22.60 -15.53 -20.00
N ILE A 79 22.26 -14.46 -20.73
CA ILE A 79 22.89 -14.14 -22.02
C ILE A 79 24.38 -13.83 -21.87
N ARG A 80 24.79 -13.16 -20.79
CA ARG A 80 26.20 -12.80 -20.54
C ARG A 80 27.08 -13.99 -20.18
N PHE A 81 26.52 -15.01 -19.53
CA PHE A 81 27.28 -16.17 -19.07
C PHE A 81 27.06 -17.38 -20.00
N GLY A 82 28.06 -17.67 -20.85
CA GLY A 82 28.24 -19.00 -21.43
C GLY A 82 28.66 -20.05 -20.38
N GLU A 83 28.91 -21.29 -20.80
CA GLU A 83 29.10 -22.47 -19.92
C GLU A 83 30.26 -22.35 -18.90
N ASP A 84 31.22 -21.45 -19.09
CA ASP A 84 32.48 -21.40 -18.31
C ASP A 84 32.50 -20.42 -17.10
N GLY A 85 31.36 -19.86 -16.68
CA GLY A 85 31.29 -18.69 -15.78
C GLY A 85 30.65 -18.87 -14.38
N LYS A 86 30.60 -20.08 -13.81
CA LYS A 86 29.76 -20.43 -12.64
C LYS A 86 29.91 -19.52 -11.40
N GLU A 87 31.13 -19.17 -10.99
CA GLU A 87 31.35 -18.35 -9.79
C GLU A 87 30.91 -16.90 -9.97
N THR A 88 30.98 -16.39 -11.21
CA THR A 88 30.54 -15.02 -11.53
C THR A 88 29.01 -14.94 -11.59
N LEU A 89 28.35 -15.98 -12.10
CA LEU A 89 26.90 -16.12 -12.10
C LEU A 89 26.31 -16.06 -10.69
N GLU A 90 26.86 -16.84 -9.75
CA GLU A 90 26.37 -16.87 -8.36
C GLU A 90 26.47 -15.49 -7.69
N ARG A 91 27.56 -14.76 -7.96
CA ARG A 91 27.76 -13.40 -7.44
C ARG A 91 26.73 -12.43 -8.00
N GLU A 92 26.45 -12.48 -9.30
CA GLU A 92 25.45 -11.59 -9.93
C GLU A 92 24.03 -11.92 -9.48
N LEU A 93 23.66 -13.20 -9.38
CA LEU A 93 22.37 -13.64 -8.85
C LEU A 93 22.13 -13.14 -7.43
N LYS A 94 23.16 -13.11 -6.58
CA LYS A 94 23.06 -12.56 -5.22
C LYS A 94 22.69 -11.07 -5.21
N THR A 95 23.10 -10.33 -6.24
CA THR A 95 22.78 -8.91 -6.36
C THR A 95 21.43 -8.64 -6.99
N ILE A 96 20.73 -9.64 -7.51
CA ILE A 96 19.51 -9.43 -8.31
C ILE A 96 18.43 -8.64 -7.57
N GLY A 97 18.41 -8.77 -6.24
CA GLY A 97 17.50 -8.03 -5.36
C GLY A 97 17.83 -6.55 -5.21
N ASN A 98 18.99 -6.10 -5.65
CA ASN A 98 19.41 -4.70 -5.57
C ASN A 98 18.66 -3.91 -6.63
N VAL A 99 17.71 -3.11 -6.20
CA VAL A 99 16.93 -2.21 -7.04
C VAL A 99 17.39 -0.79 -6.73
N ASP A 100 17.67 0.00 -7.76
CA ASP A 100 17.97 1.41 -7.60
C ASP A 100 16.75 2.15 -7.03
N VAL A 101 16.98 3.07 -6.10
CA VAL A 101 15.89 3.79 -5.41
C VAL A 101 15.01 4.55 -6.41
N LEU A 102 15.58 5.10 -7.49
CA LEU A 102 14.81 5.81 -8.51
C LEU A 102 13.86 4.87 -9.26
N VAL A 103 14.32 3.65 -9.58
CA VAL A 103 13.47 2.62 -10.21
C VAL A 103 12.32 2.23 -9.27
N ALA A 104 12.61 2.05 -7.98
CA ALA A 104 11.58 1.76 -6.99
C ALA A 104 10.57 2.92 -6.83
N MET A 105 11.05 4.17 -6.88
CA MET A 105 10.19 5.36 -6.86
C MET A 105 9.28 5.44 -8.09
N TRP A 106 9.77 5.09 -9.27
CA TRP A 106 8.94 5.03 -10.47
C TRP A 106 7.87 3.96 -10.37
N TRP A 107 8.19 2.78 -9.85
CA TRP A 107 7.18 1.76 -9.60
C TRP A 107 6.09 2.25 -8.65
N ALA A 108 6.47 2.97 -7.59
CA ALA A 108 5.53 3.59 -6.65
C ALA A 108 4.64 4.63 -7.33
N GLN A 109 5.21 5.50 -8.16
CA GLN A 109 4.45 6.50 -8.90
C GLN A 109 3.43 5.86 -9.84
N GLU A 110 3.84 4.86 -10.62
CA GLU A 110 2.95 4.17 -11.57
C GLU A 110 1.88 3.33 -10.87
N ALA A 111 2.22 2.67 -9.75
CA ALA A 111 1.25 1.96 -8.93
C ALA A 111 0.21 2.90 -8.35
N TRP A 112 0.64 4.07 -7.85
CA TRP A 112 -0.27 5.08 -7.32
C TRP A 112 -1.21 5.65 -8.37
N ALA A 113 -0.69 6.00 -9.56
CA ALA A 113 -1.50 6.53 -10.67
C ALA A 113 -2.58 5.53 -11.12
N SER A 114 -2.28 4.23 -11.10
CA SER A 114 -3.25 3.19 -11.48
C SER A 114 -4.36 2.99 -10.43
N ASP A 115 -4.05 3.22 -9.14
CA ASP A 115 -5.06 3.22 -8.07
C ASP A 115 -6.00 4.42 -8.18
N GLU A 116 -5.50 5.59 -8.63
CA GLU A 116 -6.30 6.79 -8.85
C GLU A 116 -7.34 6.59 -9.97
N GLU A 117 -6.95 5.97 -11.09
CA GLU A 117 -7.89 5.58 -12.15
C GLU A 117 -8.96 4.59 -11.67
N LEU A 118 -8.59 3.61 -10.84
CA LEU A 118 -9.54 2.67 -10.25
C LEU A 118 -10.51 3.36 -9.29
N TYR A 119 -10.03 4.34 -8.53
CA TYR A 119 -10.85 5.11 -7.62
C TYR A 119 -11.86 5.99 -8.37
N GLU A 120 -11.43 6.71 -9.40
CA GLU A 120 -12.32 7.48 -10.27
C GLU A 120 -13.38 6.60 -10.96
N LEU A 121 -13.02 5.37 -11.35
CA LEU A 121 -13.95 4.41 -11.93
C LEU A 121 -14.99 3.89 -10.93
N ILE A 122 -14.60 3.67 -9.67
CA ILE A 122 -15.51 3.19 -8.61
C ILE A 122 -16.46 4.31 -8.16
N ASP A 123 -15.97 5.54 -7.99
CA ASP A 123 -16.80 6.70 -7.65
C ASP A 123 -17.75 7.07 -8.80
N GLY A 124 -17.38 6.80 -10.06
CA GLY A 124 -18.25 6.99 -11.24
C GLY A 124 -19.35 5.94 -11.43
N VAL A 125 -19.30 4.81 -10.72
CA VAL A 125 -20.31 3.72 -10.77
C VAL A 125 -21.30 3.81 -9.60
N CYS A 126 -20.97 4.58 -8.56
CA CYS A 126 -21.85 4.84 -7.42
C CYS A 126 -22.50 6.23 -7.53
N VAL A 127 -23.46 6.38 -8.44
CA VAL A 127 -24.50 7.43 -8.38
C VAL A 127 -25.87 6.82 -8.57
#